data_AF-A0A2N2D069-F1
#
_entry.id   AF-A0A2N2D069-F1
#
_cell.length_a   1.000
_cell.length_b   1.000
_cell.length_c   1.000
_cell.angle_alpha   90.00
_cell.angle_beta   90.00
_cell.angle_gamma   90.00
#
_symmetry.space_group_name_H-M   'P 1'
#
loop_
_entity.id
_entity.type
_entity.pdbx_description
1 polymer ?
#
loop_
_entity_poly.entity_id
_entity_poly.type
_entity_poly.pdbx_seq_one_letter_code
_entity_poly.pdbx_strand_id
1 'polypeptide(L)'
;MIMSKHFRSCIILTLVFLVILPQVAAASDVEWQILWQENGILQEEVKITGGDIVPRDQDWNIRREGNQYILYREVKNWSSYQELQDRLPIKIRERNYIVFKQTEIDIIDDTGGLFVQLNSLTGFHLTMVVPGIITGNYGDRISESSSNWFFSSSAELLKETRILKFITVDGLLMGIGIFFLGLLAIVIQFIRRLKKVGRIIEEEYSLKSIKPIDAKEQDTQEKTE
;
A
#
# COMPACT_ATOMS: atom_id res chain seq x y z
N MET A 1 -41.88 39.24 0.27
CA MET A 1 -42.07 37.79 0.34
C MET A 1 -41.11 37.22 1.39
N ILE A 2 -41.54 37.24 2.65
CA ILE A 2 -40.71 36.85 3.81
C ILE A 2 -40.75 35.33 3.90
N MET A 3 -39.72 34.69 3.37
CA MET A 3 -39.49 33.27 3.63
C MET A 3 -39.18 33.15 5.11
N SER A 4 -40.13 32.60 5.88
CA SER A 4 -40.05 32.54 7.34
C SER A 4 -38.76 31.85 7.74
N LYS A 5 -38.10 32.35 8.80
CA LYS A 5 -36.83 31.82 9.31
C LYS A 5 -36.92 30.30 9.59
N HIS A 6 -38.13 29.82 9.88
CA HIS A 6 -38.48 28.41 10.06
C HIS A 6 -38.42 27.57 8.77
N PHE A 7 -38.67 28.14 7.60
CA PHE A 7 -38.59 27.40 6.33
C PHE A 7 -37.14 27.03 5.98
N ARG A 8 -36.19 27.94 6.23
CA ARG A 8 -34.75 27.67 6.07
C ARG A 8 -34.26 26.65 7.09
N SER A 9 -34.71 26.75 8.34
CA SER A 9 -34.39 25.74 9.36
C SER A 9 -35.00 24.38 9.04
N CYS A 10 -36.23 24.30 8.52
CA CYS A 10 -36.83 23.03 8.10
C CYS A 10 -36.04 22.40 6.95
N ILE A 11 -35.66 23.14 5.92
CA ILE A 11 -34.86 22.60 4.80
C ILE A 11 -33.49 22.09 5.30
N ILE A 12 -32.82 22.85 6.17
CA ILE A 12 -31.53 22.42 6.75
C ILE A 12 -31.73 21.16 7.60
N LEU A 13 -32.81 21.10 8.40
CA LEU A 13 -33.10 19.92 9.22
C LEU A 13 -33.41 18.69 8.36
N THR A 14 -34.15 18.85 7.26
CA THR A 14 -34.43 17.76 6.31
C THR A 14 -33.17 17.31 5.58
N LEU A 15 -32.28 18.24 5.21
CA LEU A 15 -31.03 17.94 4.51
C LEU A 15 -30.01 17.27 5.45
N VAL A 16 -29.97 17.68 6.72
CA VAL A 16 -29.21 17.01 7.79
C VAL A 16 -29.80 15.62 8.06
N PHE A 17 -31.12 15.48 8.11
CA PHE A 17 -31.78 14.19 8.28
C PHE A 17 -31.51 13.24 7.10
N LEU A 18 -31.41 13.77 5.88
CA LEU A 18 -31.09 12.98 4.67
C LEU A 18 -29.63 12.49 4.65
N VAL A 19 -28.71 13.21 5.30
CA VAL A 19 -27.30 12.81 5.45
C VAL A 19 -27.09 11.83 6.60
N ILE A 20 -27.99 11.79 7.58
CA ILE A 20 -27.93 10.89 8.76
C ILE A 20 -28.70 9.58 8.54
N LEU A 21 -29.55 9.49 7.50
CA LEU A 21 -30.13 8.20 7.11
C LEU A 21 -28.97 7.22 6.85
N PRO A 22 -28.91 6.06 7.55
CA PRO A 22 -27.97 5.02 7.18
C PRO A 22 -28.25 4.71 5.71
N GLN A 23 -27.26 4.95 4.85
CA GLN A 23 -27.35 4.46 3.48
C GLN A 23 -27.61 2.97 3.63
N VAL A 24 -28.79 2.52 3.18
CA VAL A 24 -29.12 1.10 3.12
C VAL A 24 -28.00 0.49 2.31
N ALA A 25 -27.04 -0.15 2.99
CA ALA A 25 -26.10 -1.03 2.33
C ALA A 25 -27.01 -2.02 1.61
N ALA A 26 -26.95 -2.01 0.27
CA ALA A 26 -27.74 -2.93 -0.50
C ALA A 26 -27.48 -4.32 0.08
N ALA A 27 -28.52 -4.98 0.60
CA ALA A 27 -28.40 -6.31 1.14
C ALA A 27 -27.90 -7.19 -0.02
N SER A 28 -26.67 -7.67 0.10
CA SER A 28 -26.06 -8.56 -0.88
C SER A 28 -26.34 -9.99 -0.43
N ASP A 29 -26.83 -10.85 -1.33
CA ASP A 29 -27.01 -12.26 -0.97
C ASP A 29 -25.65 -12.93 -0.73
N VAL A 30 -24.58 -12.37 -1.29
CA VAL A 30 -23.22 -12.89 -1.14
C VAL A 30 -22.25 -11.80 -0.73
N GLU A 31 -21.50 -12.04 0.34
CA GLU A 31 -20.32 -11.25 0.70
C GLU A 31 -19.09 -12.17 0.69
N TRP A 32 -18.12 -11.86 -0.15
CA TRP A 32 -16.86 -12.58 -0.23
C TRP A 32 -15.73 -11.66 0.23
N GLN A 33 -15.09 -12.01 1.34
CA GLN A 33 -14.03 -11.22 1.93
C GLN A 33 -12.70 -11.98 1.90
N ILE A 34 -11.64 -11.29 1.46
CA ILE A 34 -10.26 -11.78 1.59
C ILE A 34 -9.45 -10.74 2.36
N LEU A 35 -8.94 -11.14 3.52
CA LEU A 35 -7.96 -10.39 4.30
C LEU A 35 -6.57 -10.98 4.05
N TRP A 36 -5.73 -10.21 3.38
CA TRP A 36 -4.33 -10.56 3.17
C TRP A 36 -3.47 -9.94 4.27
N GLN A 37 -2.89 -10.79 5.11
CA GLN A 37 -2.01 -10.39 6.20
C GLN A 37 -0.58 -10.11 5.72
N GLU A 38 0.17 -9.31 6.49
CA GLU A 38 1.57 -8.97 6.22
C GLU A 38 2.50 -10.19 6.16
N ASN A 39 2.17 -11.26 6.89
CA ASN A 39 2.91 -12.53 6.90
C ASN A 39 2.66 -13.40 5.64
N GLY A 40 1.81 -12.96 4.72
CA GLY A 40 1.45 -13.69 3.50
C GLY A 40 0.24 -14.62 3.61
N ILE A 41 -0.30 -14.81 4.83
CA ILE A 41 -1.49 -15.62 5.07
C ILE A 41 -2.73 -14.89 4.57
N LEU A 42 -3.66 -15.65 4.01
CA LEU A 42 -4.96 -15.18 3.53
C LEU A 42 -6.04 -15.72 4.46
N GLN A 43 -6.86 -14.84 5.00
CA GLN A 43 -8.08 -15.20 5.70
C GLN A 43 -9.24 -14.92 4.77
N GLU A 44 -10.00 -15.97 4.47
CA GLU A 44 -11.10 -15.91 3.53
C GLU A 44 -12.40 -16.24 4.23
N GLU A 45 -13.38 -15.37 4.05
CA GLU A 45 -14.73 -15.52 4.58
C GLU A 45 -15.74 -15.33 3.46
N VAL A 46 -16.69 -16.25 3.33
CA VAL A 46 -17.80 -16.15 2.38
C VAL A 46 -19.10 -16.27 3.16
N LYS A 47 -19.90 -15.22 3.11
CA LYS A 47 -21.21 -15.12 3.72
C LYS A 47 -22.25 -15.21 2.63
N ILE A 48 -23.20 -16.13 2.80
CA ILE A 48 -24.22 -16.43 1.81
C ILE A 48 -25.58 -16.40 2.48
N THR A 49 -26.48 -15.57 2.00
CA THR A 49 -27.85 -15.45 2.47
C THR A 49 -28.78 -16.07 1.43
N GLY A 50 -29.36 -17.22 1.75
CA GLY A 50 -30.18 -17.98 0.80
C GLY A 50 -29.36 -18.84 -0.19
N GLY A 51 -30.05 -19.75 -0.88
CA GLY A 51 -29.45 -20.74 -1.78
C GLY A 51 -28.96 -22.00 -1.07
N ASP A 52 -29.06 -23.14 -1.77
CA ASP A 52 -28.46 -24.40 -1.34
C ASP A 52 -27.05 -24.51 -1.95
N ILE A 53 -26.04 -24.23 -1.13
CA ILE A 53 -24.64 -24.24 -1.54
C ILE A 53 -23.97 -25.48 -0.97
N VAL A 54 -23.23 -26.20 -1.81
CA VAL A 54 -22.43 -27.36 -1.36
C VAL A 54 -20.97 -27.08 -1.70
N PRO A 55 -20.14 -26.70 -0.71
CA PRO A 55 -18.71 -26.56 -0.89
C PRO A 55 -18.10 -27.90 -1.33
N ARG A 56 -17.18 -27.84 -2.29
CA ARG A 56 -16.43 -28.99 -2.78
C ARG A 56 -15.17 -29.23 -1.95
N ASP A 57 -14.56 -28.16 -1.48
CA ASP A 57 -13.38 -28.22 -0.61
C ASP A 57 -13.81 -28.59 0.82
N GLN A 58 -13.11 -29.55 1.42
CA GLN A 58 -13.34 -29.95 2.82
C GLN A 58 -12.67 -28.99 3.83
N ASP A 59 -11.84 -28.07 3.34
CA ASP A 59 -11.02 -27.17 4.15
C ASP A 59 -11.82 -25.97 4.70
N TRP A 60 -13.09 -25.85 4.33
CA TRP A 60 -13.98 -24.82 4.84
C TRP A 60 -14.42 -25.12 6.27
N ASN A 61 -14.20 -24.17 7.17
CA ASN A 61 -14.91 -24.13 8.44
C ASN A 61 -16.28 -23.51 8.21
N ILE A 62 -17.32 -24.30 8.39
CA ILE A 62 -18.68 -23.91 8.08
C ILE A 62 -19.43 -23.57 9.36
N ARG A 63 -20.11 -22.42 9.37
CA ARG A 63 -21.03 -22.00 10.42
C ARG A 63 -22.35 -21.57 9.80
N ARG A 64 -23.44 -21.78 10.51
CA ARG A 64 -24.78 -21.33 10.10
C ARG A 64 -25.34 -20.42 11.19
N GLU A 65 -25.68 -19.20 10.80
CA GLU A 65 -26.28 -18.19 11.68
C GLU A 65 -27.63 -17.76 11.08
N GLY A 66 -28.72 -18.33 11.60
CA GLY A 66 -30.05 -18.09 11.04
C GLY A 66 -30.16 -18.59 9.58
N ASN A 67 -30.47 -17.67 8.66
CA ASN A 67 -30.56 -17.92 7.21
C ASN A 67 -29.23 -17.72 6.46
N GLN A 68 -28.15 -17.42 7.19
CA GLN A 68 -26.85 -17.11 6.61
C GLN A 68 -25.90 -18.30 6.78
N TYR A 69 -25.27 -18.69 5.67
CA TYR A 69 -24.21 -19.68 5.61
C TYR A 69 -22.87 -18.96 5.58
N ILE A 70 -22.01 -19.23 6.55
CA ILE A 70 -20.72 -18.57 6.71
C ILE A 70 -19.64 -19.62 6.53
N LEU A 71 -18.82 -19.46 5.50
CA LEU A 71 -17.65 -20.28 5.24
C LEU A 71 -16.40 -19.49 5.58
N TYR A 72 -15.50 -20.09 6.35
CA TYR A 72 -14.25 -19.46 6.72
C TYR A 72 -13.08 -20.43 6.53
N ARG A 73 -11.98 -19.96 5.97
CA ARG A 73 -10.73 -20.71 5.94
C ARG A 73 -9.51 -19.79 5.99
N GLU A 74 -8.40 -20.38 6.39
CA GLU A 74 -7.10 -19.74 6.36
C GLU A 74 -6.22 -20.45 5.33
N VAL A 75 -5.62 -19.69 4.43
CA VAL A 75 -4.77 -20.20 3.35
C VAL A 75 -3.38 -19.62 3.50
N LYS A 76 -2.36 -20.47 3.44
CA LYS A 76 -0.98 -20.09 3.73
C LYS A 76 -0.44 -18.95 2.85
N ASN A 77 -0.81 -18.93 1.57
CA ASN A 77 -0.39 -17.93 0.60
C ASN A 77 -1.20 -18.06 -0.72
N TRP A 78 -0.96 -17.14 -1.65
CA TRP A 78 -1.60 -17.14 -2.97
C TRP A 78 -1.28 -18.33 -3.86
N SER A 79 -0.13 -18.99 -3.69
CA SER A 79 0.18 -20.21 -4.45
C SER A 79 -0.75 -21.33 -4.03
N SER A 80 -0.89 -21.56 -2.72
CA SER A 80 -1.85 -22.53 -2.18
C SER A 80 -3.29 -22.16 -2.54
N TYR A 81 -3.63 -20.87 -2.55
CA TYR A 81 -4.96 -20.40 -2.94
C TYR A 81 -5.34 -20.77 -4.38
N GLN A 82 -4.39 -20.71 -5.32
CA GLN A 82 -4.65 -21.07 -6.72
C GLN A 82 -4.94 -22.57 -6.92
N GLU A 83 -4.57 -23.43 -5.97
CA GLU A 83 -4.81 -24.88 -6.02
C GLU A 83 -6.22 -25.26 -5.51
N LEU A 84 -6.92 -24.36 -4.82
CA LEU A 84 -8.24 -24.61 -4.23
C LEU A 84 -9.33 -24.69 -5.31
N GLN A 85 -10.31 -25.57 -5.15
CA GLN A 85 -11.43 -25.64 -6.11
C GLN A 85 -12.45 -24.54 -5.86
N ASP A 86 -12.74 -24.25 -4.60
CA ASP A 86 -13.72 -23.25 -4.19
C ASP A 86 -13.05 -21.88 -3.99
N ARG A 87 -12.53 -21.28 -5.04
CA ARG A 87 -11.80 -19.99 -4.99
C ARG A 87 -12.44 -18.91 -5.86
N LEU A 88 -12.05 -17.66 -5.65
CA LEU A 88 -12.26 -16.60 -6.62
C LEU A 88 -11.45 -16.83 -7.91
N PRO A 89 -11.98 -16.38 -9.07
CA PRO A 89 -11.35 -16.52 -10.37
C PRO A 89 -10.24 -15.47 -10.58
N ILE A 90 -9.21 -15.49 -9.73
CA ILE A 90 -8.16 -14.45 -9.72
C ILE A 90 -6.77 -15.03 -9.90
N LYS A 91 -5.89 -14.22 -10.51
CA LYS A 91 -4.47 -14.51 -10.65
C LYS A 91 -3.63 -13.35 -10.13
N ILE A 92 -2.64 -13.70 -9.33
CA ILE A 92 -1.73 -12.74 -8.71
C ILE A 92 -0.45 -12.64 -9.54
N ARG A 93 -0.06 -11.41 -9.88
CA ARG A 93 1.23 -11.08 -10.51
C ARG A 93 2.04 -10.19 -9.59
N GLU A 94 3.20 -10.67 -9.18
CA GLU A 94 4.09 -9.96 -8.26
C GLU A 94 5.37 -9.53 -8.97
N ARG A 95 5.80 -8.30 -8.73
CA ARG A 95 7.08 -7.74 -9.20
C ARG A 95 7.87 -7.27 -7.99
N ASN A 96 9.00 -7.93 -7.74
CA ASN A 96 9.88 -7.60 -6.63
C ASN A 96 10.88 -6.53 -7.07
N TYR A 97 10.93 -5.42 -6.35
CA TYR A 97 11.97 -4.40 -6.44
C TYR A 97 12.82 -4.45 -5.17
N ILE A 98 13.91 -3.67 -5.12
CA ILE A 98 14.87 -3.70 -4.02
C ILE A 98 14.24 -3.31 -2.67
N VAL A 99 13.31 -2.35 -2.68
CA VAL A 99 12.73 -1.74 -1.45
C VAL A 99 11.21 -1.88 -1.36
N PHE A 100 10.57 -2.34 -2.43
CA PHE A 100 9.13 -2.53 -2.47
C PHE A 100 8.77 -3.68 -3.40
N LYS A 101 7.55 -4.19 -3.24
CA LYS A 101 6.96 -5.19 -4.11
C LYS A 101 5.66 -4.64 -4.66
N GLN A 102 5.47 -4.76 -5.96
CA GLN A 102 4.22 -4.38 -6.62
C GLN A 102 3.42 -5.65 -6.90
N THR A 103 2.16 -5.66 -6.51
CA THR A 103 1.24 -6.75 -6.74
C THR A 103 0.07 -6.29 -7.58
N GLU A 104 -0.26 -7.08 -8.60
CA GLU A 104 -1.41 -6.90 -9.48
C GLU A 104 -2.31 -8.14 -9.37
N ILE A 105 -3.62 -7.91 -9.25
CA ILE A 105 -4.64 -8.95 -9.15
C ILE A 105 -5.55 -8.83 -10.37
N ASP A 106 -5.42 -9.81 -11.26
CA ASP A 106 -6.19 -9.89 -12.49
C ASP A 106 -7.25 -10.98 -12.38
N ILE A 107 -8.33 -10.82 -13.14
CA ILE A 107 -9.38 -11.84 -13.26
C ILE A 107 -8.95 -12.85 -14.33
N ILE A 108 -9.27 -14.11 -14.08
CA ILE A 108 -9.11 -15.21 -15.04
C ILE A 108 -10.48 -15.85 -15.29
N ASP A 109 -10.63 -16.55 -16.41
CA ASP A 109 -11.82 -17.38 -16.59
C ASP A 109 -11.75 -18.56 -15.61
N ASP A 110 -12.79 -18.73 -14.80
CA ASP A 110 -12.98 -19.92 -13.98
C ASP A 110 -14.35 -20.53 -14.25
N THR A 111 -14.39 -21.86 -14.22
CA THR A 111 -15.54 -22.66 -14.66
C THR A 111 -16.06 -23.59 -13.56
N GLY A 112 -15.53 -23.50 -12.34
CA GLY A 112 -15.89 -24.42 -11.26
C GLY A 112 -16.02 -23.82 -9.86
N GLY A 113 -16.27 -24.72 -8.90
CA GLY A 113 -16.23 -24.42 -7.47
C GLY A 113 -17.40 -23.58 -6.94
N LEU A 114 -17.23 -23.11 -5.70
CA LEU A 114 -18.15 -22.24 -4.99
C LEU A 114 -18.49 -20.98 -5.78
N PHE A 115 -17.52 -20.32 -6.42
CA PHE A 115 -17.74 -19.09 -7.17
C PHE A 115 -18.83 -19.22 -8.26
N VAL A 116 -18.83 -20.33 -9.01
CA VAL A 116 -19.84 -20.57 -10.05
C VAL A 116 -21.22 -20.87 -9.46
N GLN A 117 -21.30 -21.51 -8.29
CA GLN A 117 -22.58 -21.77 -7.61
C GLN A 117 -23.28 -20.47 -7.20
N LEU A 118 -22.50 -19.45 -6.84
CA LEU A 118 -22.98 -18.13 -6.42
C LEU A 118 -23.60 -17.32 -7.57
N ASN A 119 -23.37 -17.69 -8.83
CA ASN A 119 -23.94 -16.99 -10.00
C ASN A 119 -25.47 -16.98 -10.02
N SER A 120 -26.10 -17.90 -9.29
CA SER A 120 -27.57 -18.00 -9.16
C SER A 120 -28.16 -17.01 -8.16
N LEU A 121 -27.33 -16.39 -7.32
CA LEU A 121 -27.73 -15.46 -6.27
C LEU A 121 -27.61 -14.01 -6.73
N THR A 122 -28.35 -13.11 -6.07
CA THR A 122 -28.40 -11.69 -6.43
C THR A 122 -27.57 -10.83 -5.50
N GLY A 123 -26.76 -9.94 -6.07
CA GLY A 123 -25.83 -9.15 -5.29
C GLY A 123 -24.59 -9.97 -4.90
N PHE A 124 -23.44 -9.48 -5.33
CA PHE A 124 -22.15 -10.02 -4.97
C PHE A 124 -21.25 -8.88 -4.50
N HIS A 125 -20.95 -8.88 -3.21
CA HIS A 125 -20.07 -7.89 -2.59
C HIS A 125 -18.71 -8.54 -2.35
N LEU A 126 -17.69 -8.05 -3.05
CA LEU A 126 -16.31 -8.45 -2.84
C LEU A 126 -15.61 -7.41 -1.96
N THR A 127 -14.94 -7.87 -0.91
CA THR A 127 -14.07 -7.04 -0.08
C THR A 127 -12.68 -7.64 -0.06
N MET A 128 -11.68 -6.83 -0.37
CA MET A 128 -10.28 -7.24 -0.27
C MET A 128 -9.49 -6.26 0.56
N VAL A 129 -8.82 -6.77 1.59
CA VAL A 129 -7.92 -6.01 2.46
C VAL A 129 -6.49 -6.47 2.19
N VAL A 130 -5.59 -5.52 1.93
CA VAL A 130 -4.21 -5.79 1.52
C VAL A 130 -3.19 -5.16 2.47
N PRO A 131 -1.99 -5.76 2.64
CA PRO A 131 -0.98 -5.29 3.59
C PRO A 131 -0.12 -4.15 3.02
N GLY A 132 -0.71 -3.26 2.21
CA GLY A 132 0.04 -2.26 1.48
C GLY A 132 -0.83 -1.12 0.97
N ILE A 133 -0.20 -0.25 0.17
CA ILE A 133 -0.83 0.96 -0.36
C ILE A 133 -1.43 0.64 -1.72
N ILE A 134 -2.74 0.82 -1.85
CA ILE A 134 -3.44 0.65 -3.12
C ILE A 134 -3.03 1.77 -4.08
N THR A 135 -2.49 1.40 -5.24
CA THR A 135 -2.01 2.35 -6.27
C THR A 135 -2.89 2.37 -7.52
N GLY A 136 -3.71 1.35 -7.71
CA GLY A 136 -4.76 1.32 -8.71
C GLY A 136 -5.90 0.43 -8.22
N ASN A 137 -7.11 0.94 -8.32
CA ASN A 137 -8.33 0.17 -8.06
C ASN A 137 -9.30 0.36 -9.22
N TYR A 138 -10.00 -0.71 -9.53
CA TYR A 138 -11.04 -0.76 -10.55
C TYR A 138 -12.39 -1.10 -9.88
N GLY A 139 -12.57 -0.66 -8.63
CA GLY A 139 -13.75 -0.91 -7.80
C GLY A 139 -14.45 0.34 -7.30
N ASP A 140 -15.59 0.12 -6.65
CA ASP A 140 -16.57 1.16 -6.35
C ASP A 140 -16.15 2.06 -5.17
N ARG A 141 -15.46 1.50 -4.17
CA ARG A 141 -15.02 2.25 -2.98
C ARG A 141 -13.64 1.81 -2.52
N ILE A 142 -12.80 2.81 -2.23
CA ILE A 142 -11.42 2.64 -1.78
C ILE A 142 -11.27 3.24 -0.39
N SER A 143 -10.67 2.48 0.52
CA SER A 143 -9.96 2.97 1.70
C SER A 143 -8.47 2.62 1.52
N GLU A 144 -7.56 3.17 2.34
CA GLU A 144 -6.11 3.10 2.13
C GLU A 144 -5.57 1.67 1.88
N SER A 145 -6.13 0.68 2.59
CA SER A 145 -5.72 -0.73 2.53
C SER A 145 -6.87 -1.69 2.20
N SER A 146 -8.07 -1.18 1.89
CA SER A 146 -9.23 -2.02 1.58
C SER A 146 -9.99 -1.51 0.36
N SER A 147 -10.37 -2.43 -0.51
CA SER A 147 -11.23 -2.16 -1.66
C SER A 147 -12.50 -2.98 -1.59
N ASN A 148 -13.60 -2.35 -1.99
CA ASN A 148 -14.93 -2.95 -2.01
C ASN A 148 -15.52 -2.81 -3.42
N TRP A 149 -16.15 -3.89 -3.89
CA TRP A 149 -16.82 -3.95 -5.18
C TRP A 149 -18.22 -4.53 -5.00
N PHE A 150 -19.22 -3.89 -5.60
CA PHE A 150 -20.61 -4.28 -5.55
C PHE A 150 -21.05 -4.66 -6.97
N PHE A 151 -21.26 -5.95 -7.17
CA PHE A 151 -21.73 -6.50 -8.43
C PHE A 151 -23.18 -6.96 -8.31
N SER A 152 -23.92 -6.94 -9.42
CA SER A 152 -25.29 -7.46 -9.43
C SER A 152 -25.32 -8.99 -9.31
N SER A 153 -24.24 -9.66 -9.73
CA SER A 153 -24.00 -11.09 -9.53
C SER A 153 -22.51 -11.39 -9.61
N SER A 154 -22.08 -12.55 -9.11
CA SER A 154 -20.66 -12.96 -9.18
C SER A 154 -20.14 -13.06 -10.62
N ALA A 155 -21.01 -13.39 -11.60
CA ALA A 155 -20.62 -13.46 -13.01
C ALA A 155 -20.19 -12.11 -13.60
N GLU A 156 -20.60 -10.98 -13.01
CA GLU A 156 -20.20 -9.66 -13.47
C GLU A 156 -18.71 -9.37 -13.20
N LEU A 157 -18.13 -9.98 -12.15
CA LEU A 157 -16.70 -9.91 -11.85
C LEU A 157 -15.85 -10.39 -13.03
N LEU A 158 -16.31 -11.39 -13.78
CA LEU A 158 -15.60 -11.95 -14.94
C LEU A 158 -15.47 -10.98 -16.12
N LYS A 159 -16.25 -9.89 -16.13
CA LYS A 159 -16.14 -8.85 -17.17
C LYS A 159 -14.97 -7.91 -16.91
N GLU A 160 -14.48 -7.86 -15.67
CA GLU A 160 -13.32 -7.06 -15.31
C GLU A 160 -12.03 -7.75 -15.74
N THR A 161 -11.06 -6.98 -16.21
CA THR A 161 -9.73 -7.52 -16.56
C THR A 161 -8.78 -7.49 -15.38
N ARG A 162 -9.00 -6.55 -14.47
CA ARG A 162 -8.15 -6.29 -13.31
C ARG A 162 -8.98 -5.66 -12.22
N ILE A 163 -8.78 -6.12 -11.00
CA ILE A 163 -9.51 -5.58 -9.84
C ILE A 163 -8.62 -4.69 -8.99
N LEU A 164 -7.36 -5.07 -8.74
CA LEU A 164 -6.52 -4.37 -7.77
C LEU A 164 -5.05 -4.31 -8.17
N LYS A 165 -4.42 -3.20 -7.84
CA LYS A 165 -2.98 -3.00 -7.91
C LYS A 165 -2.50 -2.25 -6.68
N PHE A 166 -1.49 -2.79 -6.00
CA PHE A 166 -0.98 -2.20 -4.77
C PHE A 166 0.51 -2.46 -4.58
N ILE A 167 1.13 -1.70 -3.68
CA ILE A 167 2.56 -1.80 -3.37
C ILE A 167 2.73 -2.10 -1.88
N THR A 168 3.58 -3.06 -1.56
CA THR A 168 4.08 -3.29 -0.20
C THR A 168 5.51 -2.80 -0.10
N VAL A 169 5.85 -2.13 1.01
CA VAL A 169 7.19 -1.58 1.24
C VAL A 169 7.86 -2.38 2.33
N ASP A 170 9.12 -2.76 2.10
CA ASP A 170 9.94 -3.35 3.15
C ASP A 170 10.55 -2.22 4.00
N GLY A 171 9.91 -1.97 5.15
CA GLY A 171 10.34 -0.92 6.08
C GLY A 171 11.74 -1.17 6.67
N LEU A 172 12.16 -2.43 6.80
CA LEU A 172 13.48 -2.77 7.32
C LEU A 172 14.57 -2.39 6.30
N LEU A 173 14.41 -2.82 5.06
CA LEU A 173 15.34 -2.47 3.97
C LEU A 173 15.38 -0.96 3.72
N MET A 174 14.21 -0.30 3.76
CA MET A 174 14.15 1.17 3.64
C MET A 174 14.91 1.84 4.80
N GLY A 175 14.71 1.37 6.04
CA GLY A 175 15.40 1.89 7.22
C GLY A 175 16.92 1.72 7.14
N ILE A 176 17.39 0.55 6.72
CA ILE A 176 18.82 0.28 6.49
C ILE A 176 19.39 1.23 5.43
N GLY A 177 18.67 1.44 4.31
CA GLY A 177 19.07 2.35 3.26
C GLY A 177 19.23 3.80 3.74
N ILE A 178 18.26 4.30 4.52
CA ILE A 178 18.30 5.65 5.10
C ILE A 178 19.47 5.78 6.08
N PHE A 179 19.71 4.76 6.90
CA PHE A 179 20.83 4.76 7.85
C PHE A 179 22.20 4.89 7.15
N PHE A 180 22.45 4.09 6.10
CA PHE A 180 23.70 4.17 5.34
C PHE A 180 23.86 5.52 4.62
N LEU A 181 22.78 6.10 4.10
CA LEU A 181 22.80 7.44 3.52
C LEU A 181 23.21 8.50 4.55
N GLY A 182 22.66 8.42 5.77
CA GLY A 182 23.04 9.30 6.88
C GLY A 182 24.51 9.16 7.27
N LEU A 183 24.99 7.92 7.42
CA LEU A 183 26.39 7.63 7.71
C LEU A 183 27.32 8.19 6.63
N LEU A 184 26.97 8.00 5.35
CA LEU A 184 27.74 8.51 4.21
C LEU A 184 27.84 10.04 4.25
N ALA A 185 26.73 10.73 4.55
CA ALA A 185 26.72 12.19 4.67
C ALA A 185 27.68 12.68 5.77
N ILE A 186 27.71 12.01 6.92
CA ILE A 186 28.62 12.32 8.03
C ILE A 186 30.08 12.13 7.60
N VAL A 187 30.40 11.01 6.94
CA VAL A 187 31.77 10.72 6.45
C VAL A 187 32.22 11.77 5.43
N ILE A 188 31.36 12.13 4.47
CA ILE A 188 31.65 13.18 3.48
C ILE A 188 31.92 14.51 4.17
N GLN A 189 31.11 14.88 5.17
CA GLN A 189 31.31 16.11 5.94
C GLN A 189 32.63 16.08 6.73
N PHE A 190 32.97 14.94 7.34
CA PHE A 190 34.21 14.76 8.08
C PHE A 190 35.45 14.90 7.18
N ILE A 191 35.47 14.23 6.02
CA ILE A 191 36.56 14.36 5.04
C ILE A 191 36.69 15.81 4.55
N ARG A 192 35.56 16.50 4.31
CA ARG A 192 35.57 17.92 3.93
C ARG A 192 36.20 18.79 5.03
N ARG A 193 35.88 18.53 6.31
CA ARG A 193 36.51 19.24 7.44
C ARG A 193 38.01 18.94 7.53
N LEU A 194 38.43 17.69 7.39
CA LEU A 194 39.84 17.30 7.41
C LEU A 194 40.64 18.00 6.31
N LYS A 195 40.14 18.01 5.06
CA LYS A 195 40.79 18.74 3.97
C LYS A 195 40.92 20.24 4.25
N LYS A 196 39.91 20.84 4.90
CA LYS A 196 39.97 22.25 5.30
C LYS A 196 41.04 22.51 6.36
N VAL A 197 41.15 21.64 7.36
CA VAL A 197 42.19 21.73 8.40
C VAL A 197 43.58 21.51 7.80
N GLY A 198 43.75 20.51 6.94
CA GLY A 198 45.03 20.27 6.25
C GLY A 198 45.51 21.48 5.45
N ARG A 199 44.59 22.19 4.77
CA ARG A 199 44.93 23.43 4.05
C ARG A 199 45.41 24.55 4.99
N ILE A 200 44.78 24.70 6.15
CA ILE A 200 45.19 25.71 7.14
C ILE A 200 46.57 25.39 7.71
N ILE A 201 46.86 24.12 8.01
CA ILE A 201 48.17 23.69 8.50
C ILE A 201 49.24 23.90 7.43
N GLU A 202 48.95 23.60 6.16
CA GLU A 202 49.88 23.88 5.06
C GLU A 202 50.14 25.37 4.88
N GLU A 203 49.12 26.22 5.03
CA GLU A 203 49.27 27.69 5.00
C GLU A 203 50.10 28.21 6.18
N GLU A 204 49.86 27.75 7.42
CA GLU A 204 50.58 28.21 8.63
C GLU A 204 51.99 27.61 8.80
N TYR A 205 52.21 26.36 8.37
CA TYR A 205 53.46 25.63 8.58
C TYR A 205 54.25 25.39 7.29
N SER A 206 53.87 25.98 6.16
CA SER A 206 54.75 25.98 4.98
C SER A 206 55.99 26.82 5.28
N LEU A 207 57.15 26.15 5.28
CA LEU A 207 58.51 26.75 5.31
C LEU A 207 58.81 27.72 4.15
N LYS A 208 57.80 28.13 3.37
CA LYS A 208 57.91 29.10 2.26
C LYS A 208 57.84 30.56 2.71
N SER A 209 57.56 30.86 3.98
CA SER A 209 57.52 32.25 4.48
C SER A 209 58.79 32.72 5.20
N ILE A 210 59.92 32.02 5.07
CA ILE A 210 61.22 32.66 5.35
C ILE A 210 61.53 33.56 4.15
N LYS A 211 60.92 34.75 4.13
CA LYS A 211 61.51 35.86 3.39
C LYS A 211 62.88 36.09 4.01
N PRO A 212 63.99 36.04 3.26
CA PRO A 212 65.26 36.50 3.77
C PRO A 212 65.11 37.99 4.06
N ILE A 213 64.89 38.28 5.34
CA ILE A 213 65.10 39.59 5.93
C ILE A 213 66.62 39.75 5.96
N ASP A 214 67.09 40.83 5.34
CA ASP A 214 68.43 41.41 5.45
C ASP A 214 69.58 40.74 4.68
N ALA A 215 69.70 41.10 3.40
CA ALA A 215 70.97 41.16 2.68
C ALA A 215 71.03 42.39 1.75
N LYS A 216 70.52 43.54 2.23
CA LYS A 216 70.65 44.85 1.58
C LYS A 216 71.23 45.87 2.56
N GLU A 217 72.37 45.58 3.17
CA GLU A 217 73.17 46.57 3.89
C GLU A 217 74.67 46.31 3.71
N GLN A 218 75.15 46.12 2.48
CA GLN A 218 76.59 46.23 2.15
C GLN A 218 76.78 46.61 0.69
N ASP A 219 76.35 47.81 0.26
CA ASP A 219 76.92 48.42 -0.96
C ASP A 219 76.61 49.92 -1.13
N THR A 220 76.64 50.74 -0.07
CA THR A 220 76.66 52.22 -0.23
C THR A 220 77.21 52.90 1.03
N GLN A 221 78.48 52.69 1.36
CA GLN A 221 79.29 53.60 2.20
C GLN A 221 80.73 53.06 2.30
N GLU A 222 81.53 53.23 1.24
CA GLU A 222 82.99 53.43 1.33
C GLU A 222 83.58 53.62 -0.08
N LYS A 223 83.67 54.88 -0.52
CA LYS A 223 84.73 55.46 -1.36
C LYS A 223 84.29 56.85 -1.85
N THR A 224 84.38 57.81 -0.94
CA THR A 224 84.59 59.21 -1.29
C THR A 224 85.47 59.78 -0.18
N GLU A 225 86.77 59.84 -0.48
CA GLU A 225 87.84 60.73 0.02
C GLU A 225 89.19 60.01 -0.03
#